data_AF-A0A0A9WJ20-F1
#
_entry.id   AF-A0A0A9WJ20-F1
#
_cell.length_a   1.000
_cell.length_b   1.000
_cell.length_c   1.000
_cell.angle_alpha   90.00
_cell.angle_beta   90.00
_cell.angle_gamma   90.00
#
_symmetry.space_group_name_H-M   'P 1'
#
loop_
_entity.id
_entity.type
_entity.pdbx_description
1 polymer ?
#
loop_
_entity_poly.entity_id
_entity_poly.type
_entity_poly.pdbx_seq_one_letter_code
_entity_poly.pdbx_strand_id
1 'polypeptide(L)'
;MKRITLGVLLLCVVTLASCSTSDPEEIKELKKRLSVVKEETLQETRRLTDVRKKEVRIQGEQAQSCVNSASSELEQNVEAELERRLGPLERELDEGKSEDREELRKKVEVVTVGAGAAVEERTLAFVQKANNCNQRVTGASFKGPTPTK
;
A
#
# COMPACT_ATOMS: atom_id res chain seq x y z
N MET A 1 0.73 -8.42 15.75
CA MET A 1 1.38 -7.56 14.75
C MET A 1 1.02 -6.12 15.11
N LYS A 2 2.01 -5.32 15.50
CA LYS A 2 1.80 -3.99 16.09
C LYS A 2 1.24 -3.04 15.01
N ARG A 3 0.30 -2.19 15.44
CA ARG A 3 -0.44 -1.14 14.73
C ARG A 3 0.45 -0.03 14.12
N ILE A 4 1.60 -0.38 13.55
CA ILE A 4 2.64 0.57 13.12
C ILE A 4 2.40 1.02 11.68
N THR A 5 1.79 0.19 10.84
CA THR A 5 1.48 0.51 9.44
C THR A 5 0.36 1.53 9.25
N LEU A 6 -0.53 1.70 10.24
CA LEU A 6 -1.62 2.67 10.17
C LEU A 6 -1.12 4.12 10.32
N GLY A 7 0.00 4.33 11.00
CA GLY A 7 0.47 5.67 11.37
C GLY A 7 1.08 6.44 10.21
N VAL A 8 1.81 5.77 9.31
CA VAL A 8 2.61 6.45 8.27
C VAL A 8 1.72 7.08 7.19
N LEU A 9 0.68 6.37 6.75
CA LEU A 9 -0.28 6.88 5.76
C LEU A 9 -1.19 7.99 6.29
N LEU A 10 -1.56 7.94 7.58
CA LEU A 10 -2.39 8.97 8.21
C LEU A 10 -1.61 10.24 8.58
N LEU A 11 -0.31 10.15 8.90
CA LEU A 11 0.49 11.31 9.32
C LEU A 11 0.83 12.28 8.18
N CYS A 12 0.91 11.81 6.92
CA CYS A 12 1.17 12.68 5.77
C CYS A 12 -0.03 13.55 5.36
N VAL A 13 -1.25 13.21 5.79
CA VAL A 13 -2.48 13.96 5.46
C VAL A 13 -2.69 15.14 6.43
N VAL A 14 -2.19 15.08 7.66
CA VAL A 14 -2.57 16.03 8.74
C VAL A 14 -1.82 17.38 8.69
N THR A 15 -0.85 17.59 7.79
CA THR A 15 -0.26 18.93 7.56
C THR A 15 -1.08 19.79 6.59
N LEU A 16 -2.40 19.60 6.60
CA LEU A 16 -3.42 20.43 5.97
C LEU A 16 -3.89 21.51 6.95
N ALA A 17 -3.06 22.51 7.21
CA ALA A 17 -3.53 23.81 7.65
C ALA A 17 -2.45 24.84 7.39
N SER A 18 -2.78 25.86 6.59
CA SER A 18 -2.02 27.10 6.45
C SER A 18 -0.75 27.02 5.60
N CYS A 19 -0.91 27.06 4.27
CA CYS A 19 0.08 27.77 3.46
C CYS A 19 -0.61 28.56 2.35
N SER A 20 -0.69 29.87 2.59
CA SER A 20 -1.06 30.91 1.63
C SER A 20 0.10 31.10 0.64
N THR A 21 0.29 30.14 -0.26
CA THR A 21 1.27 30.25 -1.36
C THR A 21 0.55 30.58 -2.66
N SER A 22 1.21 31.36 -3.52
CA SER A 22 0.71 31.75 -4.84
C SER A 22 0.34 30.55 -5.71
N ASP A 23 -0.48 30.81 -6.73
CA ASP A 23 -1.10 29.75 -7.54
C ASP A 23 -0.18 28.63 -8.04
N PRO A 24 1.01 28.90 -8.58
CA PRO A 24 1.91 27.86 -9.07
C PRO A 24 2.61 27.06 -7.97
N GLU A 25 2.86 27.62 -6.79
CA GLU A 25 3.57 26.92 -5.72
C GLU A 25 2.66 25.91 -5.00
N GLU A 26 1.36 26.18 -4.93
CA GLU A 26 0.42 25.23 -4.32
C GLU A 26 0.24 23.95 -5.17
N ILE A 27 0.09 24.09 -6.49
CA ILE A 27 -0.03 22.93 -7.40
C ILE A 27 1.25 22.09 -7.34
N LYS A 28 2.42 22.74 -7.30
CA LYS A 28 3.72 22.08 -7.18
C LYS A 28 3.85 21.31 -5.87
N GLU A 29 3.35 21.86 -4.77
CA GLU A 29 3.33 21.18 -3.48
C GLU A 29 2.38 19.97 -3.48
N LEU A 30 1.19 20.09 -4.07
CA LEU A 30 0.25 18.97 -4.20
C LEU A 30 0.83 17.83 -5.05
N LYS A 31 1.50 18.15 -6.17
CA LYS A 31 2.21 17.16 -6.99
C LYS A 31 3.31 16.45 -6.22
N LYS A 32 4.13 17.22 -5.49
CA LYS A 32 5.20 16.68 -4.67
C LYS A 32 4.64 15.71 -3.63
N ARG A 33 3.54 16.07 -2.97
CA ARG A 33 2.87 15.21 -1.99
C ARG A 33 2.35 13.91 -2.60
N LEU A 34 1.66 13.97 -3.74
CA LEU A 34 1.19 12.77 -4.44
C LEU A 34 2.35 11.85 -4.83
N SER A 35 3.43 12.43 -5.35
CA SER A 35 4.64 11.70 -5.72
C SER A 35 5.27 11.01 -4.50
N VAL A 36 5.40 11.71 -3.36
CA VAL A 36 5.90 11.14 -2.10
C VAL A 36 5.01 9.99 -1.63
N VAL A 37 3.68 10.17 -1.63
CA VAL A 37 2.74 9.11 -1.23
C VAL A 37 2.90 7.85 -2.11
N LYS A 38 3.00 8.03 -3.43
CA LYS A 38 3.19 6.93 -4.39
C LYS A 38 4.51 6.20 -4.12
N GLU A 39 5.61 6.94 -4.00
CA GLU A 39 6.94 6.38 -3.77
C GLU A 39 7.05 5.65 -2.43
N GLU A 40 6.60 6.28 -1.34
CA GLU A 40 6.63 5.69 0.00
C GLU A 40 5.76 4.44 0.08
N THR A 41 4.58 4.44 -0.55
CA THR A 41 3.69 3.27 -0.57
C THR A 41 4.32 2.09 -1.32
N LEU A 42 4.96 2.34 -2.47
CA LEU A 42 5.69 1.32 -3.22
C LEU A 42 6.89 0.81 -2.43
N GLN A 43 7.65 1.70 -1.80
CA GLN A 43 8.80 1.35 -0.99
C GLN A 43 8.40 0.47 0.21
N GLU A 44 7.34 0.84 0.92
CA GLU A 44 6.87 0.08 2.07
C GLU A 44 6.29 -1.28 1.67
N THR A 45 5.61 -1.35 0.51
CA THR A 45 5.16 -2.62 -0.07
C THR A 45 6.35 -3.55 -0.35
N ARG A 46 7.44 -3.05 -0.93
CA ARG A 46 8.68 -3.83 -1.17
C ARG A 46 9.35 -4.26 0.13
N ARG A 47 9.40 -3.38 1.13
CA ARG A 47 9.95 -3.74 2.46
C ARG A 47 9.14 -4.88 3.09
N LEU A 48 7.80 -4.81 3.02
CA LEU A 48 6.93 -5.85 3.54
C LEU A 48 7.17 -7.19 2.83
N THR A 49 7.24 -7.20 1.49
CA THR A 49 7.50 -8.42 0.74
C THR A 49 8.88 -8.99 1.03
N ASP A 50 9.91 -8.16 1.15
CA ASP A 50 11.27 -8.58 1.49
C ASP A 50 11.38 -9.20 2.88
N VAL A 51 10.72 -8.61 3.88
CA VAL A 51 10.61 -9.21 5.22
C VAL A 51 10.00 -10.60 5.10
N ARG A 52 8.90 -10.72 4.35
CA ARG A 52 8.21 -12.01 4.25
C ARG A 52 9.01 -13.07 3.50
N LYS A 53 9.70 -12.70 2.41
CA LYS A 53 10.63 -13.59 1.68
C LYS A 53 11.74 -14.10 2.60
N LYS A 54 12.29 -13.24 3.47
CA LYS A 54 13.33 -13.63 4.45
C LYS A 54 12.80 -14.61 5.49
N GLU A 55 11.59 -14.39 6.02
CA GLU A 55 10.97 -15.28 7.02
C GLU A 55 10.76 -16.71 6.51
N VAL A 56 10.48 -16.90 5.22
CA VAL A 56 10.20 -18.23 4.66
C VAL A 56 11.42 -18.93 4.05
N ARG A 57 12.57 -18.26 3.95
CA ARG A 57 13.80 -18.85 3.38
C ARG A 57 14.25 -20.11 4.12
N ILE A 58 13.95 -20.20 5.41
CA ILE A 58 14.28 -21.36 6.26
C ILE A 58 13.24 -22.51 6.17
N GLN A 59 12.14 -22.32 5.44
CA GLN A 59 11.00 -23.26 5.40
C GLN A 59 11.00 -24.15 4.14
N GLY A 60 12.02 -24.04 3.28
CA GLY A 60 12.19 -24.86 2.07
C GLY A 60 11.76 -24.17 0.77
N GLU A 61 12.21 -24.73 -0.35
CA GLU A 61 12.10 -24.12 -1.69
C GLU A 61 10.64 -23.91 -2.15
N GLN A 62 9.74 -24.82 -1.78
CA GLN A 62 8.31 -24.69 -2.14
C GLN A 62 7.63 -23.51 -1.43
N ALA A 63 7.90 -23.31 -0.14
CA ALA A 63 7.38 -22.17 0.62
C ALA A 63 7.94 -20.86 0.07
N GLN A 64 9.25 -20.84 -0.22
CA GLN A 64 9.93 -19.69 -0.79
C GLN A 64 9.37 -19.31 -2.16
N SER A 65 9.16 -20.28 -3.06
CA SER A 65 8.57 -20.04 -4.38
C SER A 65 7.14 -19.47 -4.28
N CYS A 66 6.31 -20.03 -3.39
CA CYS A 66 4.95 -19.56 -3.17
C CYS A 66 4.91 -18.11 -2.67
N VAL A 67 5.75 -17.76 -1.68
CA VAL A 67 5.83 -16.38 -1.17
C VAL A 67 6.41 -15.43 -2.21
N ASN A 68 7.43 -15.84 -2.97
CA ASN A 68 7.98 -15.00 -4.03
C ASN A 68 6.90 -14.63 -5.06
N SER A 69 6.09 -15.60 -5.50
CA SER A 69 4.97 -15.35 -6.41
C SER A 69 3.92 -14.41 -5.79
N ALA A 70 3.52 -14.66 -4.55
CA ALA A 70 2.57 -13.80 -3.84
C ALA A 70 3.11 -12.37 -3.65
N SER A 71 4.41 -12.21 -3.42
CA SER A 71 5.07 -10.92 -3.31
C SER A 71 5.08 -10.15 -4.62
N SER A 72 5.46 -10.79 -5.73
CA SER A 72 5.44 -10.16 -7.05
C SER A 72 4.03 -9.71 -7.44
N GLU A 73 3.02 -10.52 -7.13
CA GLU A 73 1.62 -10.15 -7.35
C GLU A 73 1.19 -8.95 -6.50
N LEU A 74 1.57 -8.89 -5.22
CA LEU A 74 1.27 -7.72 -4.37
C LEU A 74 1.91 -6.45 -4.95
N GLU A 75 3.20 -6.50 -5.27
CA GLU A 75 3.94 -5.34 -5.79
C GLU A 75 3.30 -4.79 -7.07
N GLN A 76 2.95 -5.67 -8.02
CA GLN A 76 2.27 -5.28 -9.27
C GLN A 76 0.86 -4.73 -9.01
N ASN A 77 0.09 -5.37 -8.13
CA ASN A 77 -1.28 -4.95 -7.83
C ASN A 77 -1.33 -3.60 -7.10
N VAL A 78 -0.37 -3.32 -6.23
CA VAL A 78 -0.24 -2.02 -5.57
C VAL A 78 0.14 -0.95 -6.58
N GLU A 79 1.14 -1.19 -7.43
CA GLU A 79 1.55 -0.24 -8.47
C GLU A 79 0.39 0.10 -9.41
N ALA A 80 -0.32 -0.92 -9.90
CA ALA A 80 -1.48 -0.73 -10.77
C ALA A 80 -2.62 0.05 -10.08
N GLU A 81 -2.87 -0.20 -8.78
CA GLU A 81 -3.91 0.49 -8.04
C GLU A 81 -3.57 1.97 -7.78
N LEU A 82 -2.30 2.24 -7.46
CA LEU A 82 -1.81 3.61 -7.29
C LEU A 82 -1.91 4.38 -8.61
N GLU A 83 -1.49 3.78 -9.73
CA GLU A 83 -1.60 4.42 -11.04
C GLU A 83 -3.07 4.67 -11.44
N ARG A 84 -3.94 3.70 -11.19
CA ARG A 84 -5.38 3.81 -11.47
C ARG A 84 -6.04 4.96 -10.72
N ARG A 85 -5.63 5.20 -9.47
CA ARG A 85 -6.26 6.21 -8.59
C ARG A 85 -5.58 7.56 -8.65
N LEU A 86 -4.26 7.59 -8.53
CA LEU A 86 -3.46 8.82 -8.47
C LEU A 86 -3.15 9.36 -9.87
N GLY A 87 -2.94 8.49 -10.87
CA GLY A 87 -2.54 8.90 -12.23
C GLY A 87 -3.49 9.89 -12.93
N PRO A 88 -4.82 9.78 -12.80
CA PRO A 88 -5.73 10.82 -13.29
C PRO A 88 -5.52 12.19 -12.63
N LEU A 89 -5.24 12.19 -11.32
CA LEU A 89 -5.05 13.42 -10.55
C LEU A 89 -3.66 14.04 -10.78
N GLU A 90 -2.63 13.22 -10.93
CA GLU A 90 -1.28 13.66 -11.35
C GLU A 90 -1.37 14.40 -12.68
N ARG A 91 -2.09 13.84 -13.67
CA ARG A 91 -2.32 14.48 -14.97
C ARG A 91 -3.11 15.78 -14.87
N GLU A 92 -4.17 15.82 -14.06
CA GLU A 92 -4.98 17.04 -13.87
C GLU A 92 -4.16 18.18 -13.25
N LEU A 93 -3.29 17.85 -12.29
CA LEU A 93 -2.34 18.80 -11.70
C LEU A 93 -1.28 19.25 -12.71
N ASP A 94 -0.83 18.36 -13.61
CA ASP A 94 0.10 18.68 -14.69
C ASP A 94 -0.47 19.62 -15.74
N GLU A 95 -1.74 19.41 -16.09
CA GLU A 95 -2.42 20.23 -17.08
C GLU A 95 -2.90 21.57 -16.50
N GLY A 96 -2.92 21.73 -15.17
CA GLY A 96 -3.34 22.98 -14.51
C GLY A 96 -4.81 23.35 -14.78
N LYS A 97 -5.67 22.35 -15.05
CA LYS A 97 -7.05 22.54 -15.51
C LYS A 97 -8.07 22.85 -14.41
N SER A 98 -7.69 22.81 -13.14
CA SER A 98 -8.63 23.00 -12.03
C SER A 98 -8.81 24.48 -11.68
N GLU A 99 -10.04 24.96 -11.78
CA GLU A 99 -10.42 26.35 -11.45
C GLU A 99 -10.71 26.56 -9.95
N ASP A 100 -11.06 25.50 -9.21
CA ASP A 100 -11.30 25.53 -7.75
C ASP A 100 -10.25 24.73 -6.96
N ARG A 101 -9.43 25.46 -6.20
CA ARG A 101 -8.33 24.93 -5.38
C ARG A 101 -8.80 24.11 -4.20
N GLU A 102 -9.89 24.52 -3.57
CA GLU A 102 -10.41 23.82 -2.41
C GLU A 102 -11.02 22.48 -2.84
N GLU A 103 -11.65 22.46 -4.01
CA GLU A 103 -12.09 21.21 -4.64
C GLU A 103 -10.89 20.31 -4.96
N LEU A 104 -9.81 20.86 -5.52
CA LEU A 104 -8.59 20.11 -5.85
C LEU A 104 -7.92 19.51 -4.61
N ARG A 105 -7.81 20.26 -3.50
CA ARG A 105 -7.29 19.74 -2.22
C ARG A 105 -8.12 18.57 -1.71
N LYS A 106 -9.45 18.74 -1.67
CA LYS A 106 -10.37 17.68 -1.26
C LYS A 106 -10.26 16.45 -2.15
N LYS A 107 -10.07 16.65 -3.45
CA LYS A 107 -9.87 15.56 -4.40
C LYS A 107 -8.56 14.81 -4.13
N VAL A 108 -7.46 15.52 -3.90
CA VAL A 108 -6.17 14.93 -3.47
C VAL A 108 -6.34 14.13 -2.20
N GLU A 109 -6.98 14.68 -1.17
CA GLU A 109 -7.23 13.99 0.09
C GLU A 109 -8.07 12.72 -0.10
N VAL A 110 -9.22 12.82 -0.77
CA VAL A 110 -10.12 11.68 -0.98
C VAL A 110 -9.47 10.57 -1.79
N VAL A 111 -8.75 10.92 -2.86
CA VAL A 111 -8.08 9.94 -3.72
C VAL A 111 -6.91 9.27 -2.98
N THR A 112 -6.11 10.03 -2.22
CA THR A 112 -4.99 9.46 -1.45
C THR A 112 -5.47 8.54 -0.33
N VAL A 113 -6.51 8.94 0.43
CA VAL A 113 -7.14 8.08 1.44
C VAL A 113 -7.72 6.81 0.81
N GLY A 114 -8.43 6.95 -0.32
CA GLY A 114 -8.99 5.81 -1.05
C GLY A 114 -7.93 4.86 -1.61
N ALA A 115 -6.78 5.39 -2.02
CA ALA A 115 -5.62 4.58 -2.43
C ALA A 115 -5.01 3.84 -1.26
N GLY A 116 -4.85 4.50 -0.10
CA GLY A 116 -4.38 3.87 1.13
C GLY A 116 -5.23 2.67 1.55
N ALA A 117 -6.56 2.84 1.58
CA ALA A 117 -7.49 1.76 1.92
C ALA A 117 -7.41 0.57 0.94
N ALA A 118 -7.28 0.86 -0.37
CA ALA A 118 -7.18 -0.17 -1.39
C ALA A 118 -5.84 -0.93 -1.36
N VAL A 119 -4.76 -0.27 -0.95
CA VAL A 119 -3.46 -0.90 -0.69
C VAL A 119 -3.53 -1.77 0.56
N GLU A 120 -4.16 -1.29 1.64
CA GLU A 120 -4.34 -2.07 2.87
C GLU A 120 -5.09 -3.38 2.62
N GLU A 121 -6.19 -3.34 1.86
CA GLU A 121 -6.96 -4.54 1.49
C GLU A 121 -6.09 -5.58 0.77
N ARG A 122 -5.29 -5.13 -0.20
CA ARG A 122 -4.36 -6.00 -0.95
C ARG A 122 -3.24 -6.54 -0.07
N THR A 123 -2.71 -5.72 0.82
CA THR A 123 -1.70 -6.13 1.80
C THR A 123 -2.25 -7.22 2.73
N LEU A 124 -3.50 -7.10 3.20
CA LEU A 124 -4.15 -8.12 4.01
C LEU A 124 -4.32 -9.44 3.23
N ALA A 125 -4.78 -9.36 1.97
CA ALA A 125 -4.89 -10.53 1.10
C ALA A 125 -3.53 -11.22 0.88
N PHE A 126 -2.46 -10.44 0.68
CA PHE A 126 -1.09 -10.95 0.58
C PHE A 126 -0.67 -11.67 1.87
N VAL A 127 -0.89 -11.09 3.05
CA VAL A 127 -0.53 -11.72 4.32
C VAL A 127 -1.25 -13.07 4.48
N GLN A 128 -2.53 -13.14 4.13
CA GLN A 128 -3.28 -14.40 4.16
C GLN A 128 -2.70 -15.42 3.17
N LYS A 129 -2.42 -15.02 1.93
CA LYS A 129 -1.80 -15.88 0.91
C LYS A 129 -0.43 -16.39 1.34
N ALA A 130 0.41 -15.52 1.88
CA ALA A 130 1.74 -15.84 2.38
C ALA A 130 1.73 -16.72 3.64
N ASN A 131 0.67 -16.66 4.45
CA ASN A 131 0.48 -17.60 5.56
C ASN A 131 0.07 -19.00 5.06
N ASN A 132 -0.78 -19.06 4.04
CA ASN A 132 -1.19 -20.33 3.43
C ASN A 132 -0.03 -21.05 2.73
N CYS A 133 0.95 -20.31 2.19
CA CYS A 133 2.20 -20.90 1.68
C CYS A 133 2.93 -21.73 2.76
N ASN A 134 2.92 -21.28 4.01
CA ASN A 134 3.63 -21.95 5.11
C ASN A 134 2.85 -23.18 5.63
N GLN A 135 1.52 -23.11 5.67
CA GLN A 135 0.68 -24.23 6.12
C GLN A 135 0.76 -25.44 5.19
N ARG A 136 0.84 -25.21 3.87
CA ARG A 136 0.97 -26.30 2.88
C ARG A 136 2.28 -27.07 3.00
N VAL A 137 3.37 -26.41 3.40
CA VAL A 137 4.70 -27.03 3.50
C VAL A 137 4.92 -27.72 4.85
N THR A 138 4.33 -27.21 5.93
CA THR A 138 4.48 -27.79 7.28
C THR A 138 3.54 -28.96 7.57
N GLY A 139 2.62 -29.30 6.67
CA GLY A 139 1.67 -30.41 6.87
C GLY A 139 0.73 -30.23 8.08
N ALA A 140 0.68 -29.04 8.67
CA ALA A 140 -0.15 -28.74 9.82
C ALA A 140 -1.60 -28.55 9.36
N SER A 141 -2.26 -29.66 9.00
CA SER A 141 -3.69 -29.77 9.20
C SER A 141 -3.91 -29.64 10.71
N PHE A 142 -4.45 -28.52 11.16
CA PHE A 142 -4.87 -28.32 12.53
C PHE A 142 -5.99 -29.33 12.84
N LYS A 143 -5.62 -30.57 13.18
CA LYS A 143 -6.51 -31.50 13.85
C LYS A 143 -6.69 -30.92 15.25
N GLY A 144 -7.84 -30.29 15.48
CA GLY A 144 -8.31 -29.96 16.82
C GLY A 144 -8.24 -31.20 17.73
N PRO A 145 -8.25 -31.01 19.05
CA PRO A 145 -8.03 -32.10 19.99
C PRO A 145 -8.99 -33.27 19.71
N THR A 146 -8.42 -34.43 19.42
CA THR A 146 -9.16 -35.67 19.26
C THR A 146 -9.93 -35.92 20.57
N PRO A 147 -11.26 -36.14 20.54
CA PRO A 147 -11.97 -36.47 21.75
C PRO A 147 -11.47 -37.82 22.25
N THR A 148 -10.82 -37.84 23.41
CA THR A 148 -10.63 -39.07 24.18
C THR A 148 -12.00 -39.56 24.62
N LYS A 149 -12.32 -40.81 24.24
CA LYS A 149 -13.49 -41.56 24.73
C LYS A 149 -13.45 -41.73 26.24
#